data_AF-A0A4Y8Q3N4-F1
#
_entry.id   AF-A0A4Y8Q3N4-F1
#
_cell.length_a   1.000
_cell.length_b   1.000
_cell.length_c   1.000
_cell.angle_alpha   90.00
_cell.angle_beta   90.00
_cell.angle_gamma   90.00
#
_symmetry.space_group_name_H-M   'P 1'
#
loop_
_entity.id
_entity.type
_entity.pdbx_description
1 polymer ?
#
loop_
_entity_poly.entity_id
_entity_poly.type
_entity_poly.pdbx_seq_one_letter_code
_entity_poly.pdbx_strand_id
1 'polypeptide(L)' 'MRTESQIKRKRNELAAQRELLLTRASEAGDEANARRLQEQAGQLDVMIELLDWVLNAPLGSYHA' A
#
# COMPACT_ATOMS: atom_id res chain seq x y z
N MET A 1 8.72 -11.39 -13.97
CA MET A 1 7.59 -11.06 -13.06
C MET A 1 8.09 -11.19 -11.62
N ARG A 2 7.60 -10.35 -10.69
CA ARG A 2 7.86 -10.57 -9.26
C ARG A 2 7.18 -11.86 -8.82
N THR A 3 7.79 -12.64 -7.94
CA THR A 3 7.14 -13.80 -7.32
C THR A 3 6.02 -13.35 -6.38
N GLU A 4 5.05 -14.23 -6.11
CA GLU A 4 4.01 -13.98 -5.12
C GLU A 4 4.59 -13.55 -3.76
N SER A 5 5.69 -14.18 -3.33
CA SER A 5 6.40 -13.82 -2.10
C SER A 5 7.02 -12.42 -2.14
N GLN A 6 7.52 -11.96 -3.30
CA GLN A 6 8.00 -10.60 -3.49
C GLN A 6 6.86 -9.58 -3.43
N ILE A 7 5.69 -9.91 -4.00
CA ILE A 7 4.50 -9.05 -3.98
C ILE A 7 3.96 -8.92 -2.54
N LYS A 8 3.86 -10.03 -1.81
CA LYS A 8 3.44 -10.05 -0.39
C LYS A 8 4.37 -9.21 0.50
N ARG A 9 5.69 -9.36 0.34
CA ARG A 9 6.66 -8.51 1.07
C ARG A 9 6.45 -7.03 0.76
N LYS A 10 6.31 -6.68 -0.52
CA LYS A 10 6.13 -5.29 -0.92
C LYS A 10 4.82 -4.71 -0.38
N ARG A 11 3.73 -5.48 -0.41
CA ARG A 11 2.45 -5.09 0.19
C ARG A 11 2.59 -4.77 1.68
N ASN A 12 3.25 -5.64 2.44
CA ASN A 12 3.45 -5.45 3.88
C ASN A 12 4.32 -4.22 4.18
N GLU A 13 5.37 -3.97 3.40
CA GLU A 13 6.18 -2.75 3.52
C GLU A 13 5.34 -1.48 3.31
N LEU A 14 4.50 -1.45 2.27
CA LEU A 14 3.64 -0.31 1.97
C LEU A 14 2.59 -0.12 3.07
N ALA A 15 2.02 -1.20 3.61
CA ALA A 15 1.08 -1.14 4.73
C ALA A 15 1.73 -0.55 5.99
N ALA A 16 2.97 -0.95 6.32
CA ALA A 16 3.70 -0.38 7.45
C ALA A 16 4.03 1.12 7.24
N GLN A 17 4.38 1.52 6.02
CA GLN A 17 4.61 2.94 5.70
C GLN A 17 3.33 3.76 5.80
N ARG A 18 2.20 3.21 5.35
CA ARG A 18 0.88 3.82 5.47
C ARG A 18 0.52 4.06 6.94
N GLU A 19 0.68 3.05 7.78
CA GLU A 19 0.39 3.17 9.21
C GLU A 19 1.24 4.27 9.86
N LEU A 20 2.53 4.31 9.55
CA LEU A 20 3.43 5.36 10.02
C LEU A 20 2.98 6.77 9.59
N LEU A 21 2.51 6.94 8.36
CA LEU A 21 1.99 8.23 7.88
C LEU A 21 0.72 8.64 8.62
N LEU A 22 -0.17 7.69 8.91
CA LEU A 22 -1.40 7.96 9.67
C LEU A 22 -1.11 8.30 11.14
N THR A 23 -0.18 7.60 11.78
CA THR A 23 0.30 7.97 13.13
C THR A 23 0.84 9.40 13.13
N ARG A 24 1.73 9.73 12.18
CA ARG A 24 2.27 11.10 12.05
C ARG A 24 1.20 12.14 11.75
N ALA A 25 0.16 11.79 10.99
CA ALA A 25 -0.97 12.68 10.74
C ALA A 25 -1.78 12.94 12.00
N SER A 26 -1.95 11.91 12.86
CA SER A 26 -2.67 12.05 14.14
C SER A 26 -1.89 12.86 15.18
N GLU A 27 -0.56 12.84 15.09
CA GLU A 27 0.35 13.60 15.94
C GLU A 27 0.66 15.01 15.38
N ALA A 28 0.17 15.34 14.18
CA ALA A 28 0.43 16.62 13.56
C ALA A 28 -0.27 17.75 14.34
N GLY A 29 0.50 18.77 14.72
CA GLY A 29 -0.02 19.95 15.43
C GLY A 29 -0.77 20.95 14.55
N ASP A 30 -0.81 20.71 13.23
CA ASP A 30 -1.51 21.56 12.26
C ASP A 30 -2.28 20.73 11.23
N GLU A 31 -3.46 21.24 10.85
CA GLU A 31 -4.40 20.55 9.96
C GLU A 31 -3.86 20.39 8.54
N ALA A 32 -3.07 21.36 8.04
CA ALA A 32 -2.53 21.31 6.69
C ALA A 32 -1.53 20.16 6.52
N ASN A 33 -0.63 19.98 7.49
CA ASN A 33 0.32 18.89 7.50
C ASN A 33 -0.36 17.54 7.75
N ALA A 34 -1.34 17.48 8.66
CA ALA A 34 -2.15 16.27 8.88
C ALA A 34 -2.81 15.80 7.58
N ARG A 35 -3.44 16.73 6.85
CA ARG A 35 -4.09 16.45 5.57
C ARG A 35 -3.10 15.99 4.51
N ARG A 36 -1.94 16.63 4.40
CA ARG A 36 -0.88 16.22 3.46
C ARG A 36 -0.39 14.79 3.74
N LEU A 37 -0.22 14.43 5.01
CA LEU A 37 0.19 13.08 5.42
C LEU A 37 -0.90 12.04 5.12
N GLN A 38 -2.17 12.39 5.31
CA GLN A 38 -3.31 11.56 4.94
C GLN A 38 -3.40 11.35 3.42
N GLU A 39 -3.17 12.39 2.62
CA GLU A 39 -3.13 12.29 1.15
C GLU A 39 -2.01 11.34 0.69
N GLN A 40 -0.83 11.41 1.32
CA GLN A 40 0.27 10.46 1.06
C GLN A 40 -0.10 9.04 1.46
N ALA A 41 -0.78 8.84 2.60
CA ALA A 41 -1.27 7.53 3.01
C ALA A 41 -2.30 6.97 1.99
N GLY A 42 -3.17 7.83 1.44
CA GLY A 42 -4.13 7.46 0.41
C GLY A 42 -3.47 7.00 -0.91
N GLN A 43 -2.32 7.58 -1.28
CA GLN A 43 -1.54 7.09 -2.43
C GLN A 43 -0.99 5.68 -2.19
N LEU A 44 -0.56 5.38 -0.97
CA LEU A 44 -0.11 4.03 -0.60
C LEU A 44 -1.27 3.02 -0.62
N ASP A 45 -2.48 3.43 -0.26
CA ASP A 45 -3.68 2.59 -0.34
C ASP A 45 -3.95 2.11 -1.76
N VAL A 46 -3.89 3.00 -2.75
CA VAL A 46 -4.05 2.64 -4.17
C VAL A 46 -2.97 1.63 -4.60
N MET A 47 -1.73 1.81 -4.15
CA MET A 47 -0.64 0.87 -4.47
C MET A 47 -0.85 -0.50 -3.82
N ILE A 48 -1.34 -0.54 -2.57
CA ILE A 48 -1.65 -1.77 -1.84
C ILE A 48 -2.79 -2.52 -2.55
N GLU A 49 -3.86 -1.83 -2.92
CA GLU A 49 -5.01 -2.40 -3.63
C GLU A 49 -4.59 -3.06 -4.95
N LEU A 50 -3.69 -2.42 -5.71
CA LEU A 50 -3.16 -3.01 -6.93
C LEU A 50 -2.37 -4.30 -6.66
N LEU A 51 -1.55 -4.34 -5.61
CA LEU A 51 -0.80 -5.55 -5.27
C LEU A 51 -1.74 -6.66 -4.78
N ASP A 52 -2.80 -6.30 -4.05
CA ASP A 52 -3.84 -7.24 -3.66
C ASP A 52 -4.60 -7.80 -4.85
N TRP A 53 -4.89 -6.97 -5.85
CA TRP A 53 -5.47 -7.45 -7.10
C TRP A 53 -4.55 -8.46 -7.80
N VAL A 54 -3.24 -8.18 -7.89
CA VAL A 54 -2.28 -9.10 -8.53
C VAL A 54 -2.17 -10.42 -7.76
N LEU A 55 -2.21 -10.40 -6.42
CA LEU A 55 -2.16 -11.62 -5.61
C LEU A 55 -3.40 -12.51 -5.76
N ASN A 56 -4.55 -11.90 -6.04
CA ASN A 56 -5.83 -12.60 -6.18
C ASN A 56 -6.26 -12.77 -7.64
N ALA A 57 -5.47 -12.30 -8.61
CA ALA A 57 -5.75 -12.44 -10.02
C ALA A 57 -5.75 -13.95 -10.37
N PRO A 58 -6.74 -14.44 -11.14
CA PRO A 58 -6.75 -15.82 -11.57
C PRO A 58 -5.48 -16.10 -12.38
N LEU A 59 -4.72 -17.12 -11.98
CA LEU A 59 -3.60 -17.63 -12.77
C LEU A 59 -4.18 -18.22 -14.05
N GLY A 60 -4.25 -17.42 -15.11
CA GLY A 60 -4.62 -17.91 -16.43
C GLY A 60 -3.61 -18.97 -16.86
N SER A 61 -4.11 -20.19 -17.14
CA SER A 61 -3.36 -21.26 -17.80
C SER A 61 -2.90 -20.82 -19.19
N TYR A 62 -1.79 -20.08 -19.27
CA TYR A 62 -1.04 -19.86 -20.51
C TYR A 62 0.20 -20.76 -20.60
N HIS A 63 0.21 -21.83 -19.81
CA HIS A 63 1.19 -22.92 -19.86
C HIS A 63 0.49 -24.28 -19.70
N ALA A 64 -0.57 -24.52 -20.46
CA ALA A 64 -1.09 -25.87 -20.70
C ALA A 64 -0.56 -26.36 -22.05
#